data_AF-A0A4C1XS62-F1
#
_entry.id   AF-A0A4C1XS62-F1
#
_cell.length_a   1.000
_cell.length_b   1.000
_cell.length_c   1.000
_cell.angle_alpha   90.00
_cell.angle_beta   90.00
_cell.angle_gamma   90.00
#
_symmetry.space_group_name_H-M   'P 1'
#
loop_
_entity.id
_entity.type
_entity.pdbx_description
1 polymer ?
#
loop_
_entity_poly.entity_id
_entity_poly.type
_entity_poly.pdbx_seq_one_letter_code
_entity_poly.pdbx_strand_id
1 'polypeptide(L)'
;MYEDAELKELLEEDSSQTQKELALTLEVTQQAVSHRLKSLGIIHKQGNWVPYELKPRDVEHRLCMNKMLLARHEKKVDYTESSLVIKNGYIMIIQKEENHGDWLATRQNPQ
;
A
#
# COMPACT_ATOMS: atom_id res chain seq x y z
N MET A 1 -7.75 5.35 -25.05
CA MET A 1 -7.25 5.78 -23.73
C MET A 1 -8.39 6.57 -23.10
N TYR A 2 -8.85 6.21 -21.91
CA TYR A 2 -9.95 6.91 -21.26
C TYR A 2 -9.46 8.22 -20.61
N GLU A 3 -10.38 9.18 -20.49
CA GLU A 3 -10.07 10.48 -19.89
C GLU A 3 -10.23 10.47 -18.36
N ASP A 4 -9.54 11.40 -17.67
CA ASP A 4 -9.72 11.58 -16.22
C ASP A 4 -11.17 11.97 -15.88
N ALA A 5 -11.85 12.67 -16.80
CA ALA A 5 -13.23 13.06 -16.65
C ALA A 5 -14.16 11.83 -16.58
N GLU A 6 -13.98 10.87 -17.48
CA GLU A 6 -14.77 9.63 -17.53
C GLU A 6 -14.59 8.80 -16.25
N LEU A 7 -13.35 8.65 -15.76
CA LEU A 7 -13.10 7.95 -14.50
C LEU A 7 -13.74 8.68 -13.31
N LYS A 8 -13.72 10.01 -13.28
CA LYS A 8 -14.35 10.79 -12.21
C LYS A 8 -15.88 10.67 -12.26
N GLU A 9 -16.47 10.71 -13.44
CA GLU A 9 -17.93 10.57 -13.62
C GLU A 9 -18.43 9.23 -13.06
N LEU A 10 -17.74 8.12 -13.35
CA LEU A 10 -18.07 6.80 -12.78
C LEU A 10 -18.01 6.77 -11.25
N LEU A 11 -17.04 7.48 -10.66
CA LEU A 11 -16.90 7.56 -9.21
C LEU A 11 -17.92 8.47 -8.54
N GLU A 12 -18.40 9.50 -9.24
CA GLU A 12 -19.50 10.36 -8.77
C GLU A 12 -20.85 9.62 -8.85
N GLU A 13 -21.04 8.75 -9.86
CA GLU A 13 -22.22 7.89 -9.98
C GLU A 13 -22.24 6.81 -8.89
N ASP A 14 -21.14 6.08 -8.71
CA ASP A 14 -21.00 5.06 -7.67
C ASP A 14 -19.58 5.03 -7.10
N SER A 15 -19.41 5.70 -5.97
CA SER A 15 -18.13 5.74 -5.26
C SER A 15 -17.74 4.40 -4.65
N SER A 16 -18.63 3.40 -4.62
CA SER A 16 -18.39 2.12 -3.95
C SER A 16 -17.81 1.03 -4.87
N GLN A 17 -17.69 1.33 -6.16
CA GLN A 17 -17.17 0.41 -7.17
C GLN A 17 -15.76 -0.08 -6.84
N THR A 18 -15.47 -1.32 -7.18
CA THR A 18 -14.11 -1.86 -7.10
C THR A 18 -13.29 -1.46 -8.33
N GLN A 19 -11.96 -1.50 -8.21
CA GLN A 19 -11.07 -1.28 -9.37
C GLN A 19 -11.33 -2.27 -10.51
N LYS A 20 -11.88 -3.46 -10.19
CA LYS A 20 -12.20 -4.47 -11.19
C LYS A 20 -13.42 -4.09 -12.00
N GLU A 21 -14.47 -3.58 -11.34
CA GLU A 21 -15.68 -3.08 -12.02
C GLU A 21 -15.35 -1.88 -12.90
N LEU A 22 -14.59 -0.91 -12.37
CA LEU A 22 -14.10 0.23 -13.15
C LEU A 22 -13.29 -0.20 -14.38
N ALA A 23 -12.44 -1.23 -14.22
CA ALA A 23 -11.64 -1.76 -15.32
C ALA A 23 -12.48 -2.44 -16.40
N LEU A 24 -13.58 -3.11 -16.01
CA LEU A 24 -14.53 -3.71 -16.95
C LEU A 24 -15.29 -2.63 -17.72
N THR A 25 -15.79 -1.60 -17.03
CA THR A 25 -16.55 -0.50 -17.64
C THR A 25 -15.69 0.32 -18.61
N LEU A 26 -14.44 0.58 -18.25
CA LEU A 26 -13.51 1.36 -19.07
C LEU A 26 -12.74 0.52 -20.10
N GLU A 27 -13.01 -0.79 -20.17
CA GLU A 27 -12.31 -1.76 -21.04
C GLU A 27 -10.77 -1.70 -20.94
N VAL A 28 -10.26 -1.52 -19.73
CA VAL A 28 -8.82 -1.44 -19.45
C VAL A 28 -8.38 -2.47 -18.42
N THR A 29 -7.07 -2.59 -18.21
CA THR A 29 -6.56 -3.43 -17.12
C THR A 29 -6.82 -2.76 -15.76
N GLN A 30 -7.05 -3.57 -14.73
CA GLN A 30 -7.15 -3.10 -13.34
C GLN A 30 -5.92 -2.28 -12.93
N GLN A 31 -4.74 -2.65 -13.43
CA GLN A 31 -3.50 -1.93 -13.15
C GLN A 31 -3.53 -0.50 -13.71
N ALA A 32 -4.06 -0.30 -14.91
CA ALA A 32 -4.21 1.04 -15.50
C ALA A 32 -5.12 1.94 -14.65
N VAL A 33 -6.24 1.38 -14.15
CA VAL A 33 -7.15 2.08 -13.23
C VAL A 33 -6.44 2.43 -11.92
N SER A 34 -5.75 1.46 -11.31
CA SER A 34 -5.01 1.66 -10.04
C SER A 34 -3.94 2.75 -10.16
N HIS A 35 -3.16 2.73 -11.25
CA HIS A 35 -2.16 3.75 -11.52
C HIS A 35 -2.80 5.14 -11.68
N ARG A 36 -3.92 5.24 -12.41
CA ARG A 36 -4.59 6.52 -12.64
C ARG A 36 -5.21 7.10 -11.37
N LEU A 37 -5.92 6.29 -10.59
CA LEU A 37 -6.47 6.68 -9.29
C LEU A 37 -5.37 7.22 -8.36
N LYS A 38 -4.21 6.56 -8.32
CA LYS A 38 -3.05 7.01 -7.54
C LYS A 38 -2.50 8.35 -8.05
N SER A 39 -2.40 8.54 -9.36
CA SER A 39 -1.97 9.82 -9.96
C SER A 39 -2.94 10.96 -9.67
N LEU A 40 -4.25 10.67 -9.61
CA LEU A 40 -5.30 11.63 -9.23
C LEU A 40 -5.38 11.88 -7.72
N GLY A 41 -4.63 11.13 -6.91
CA GLY A 41 -4.71 11.21 -5.45
C GLY A 41 -6.02 10.66 -4.88
N ILE A 42 -6.75 9.82 -5.61
CA ILE A 42 -8.02 9.23 -5.15
C ILE A 42 -7.70 7.90 -4.44
N ILE A 43 -8.24 7.72 -3.24
CA ILE A 43 -8.02 6.53 -2.41
C ILE A 43 -9.34 5.85 -2.05
N HIS A 44 -9.30 4.54 -1.86
CA HIS A 44 -10.45 3.78 -1.37
C HIS A 44 -10.44 3.77 0.16
N LYS A 45 -11.44 4.40 0.78
CA LYS A 45 -11.58 4.52 2.23
C LYS A 45 -12.99 4.13 2.65
N GLN A 46 -13.09 3.15 3.55
CA GLN A 46 -14.38 2.68 4.11
C GLN A 46 -15.41 2.26 3.04
N GLY A 47 -14.94 1.71 1.92
CA GLY A 47 -15.83 1.28 0.84
C GLY A 47 -16.21 2.38 -0.15
N ASN A 48 -15.57 3.56 -0.09
CA ASN A 48 -15.79 4.63 -1.06
C ASN A 48 -14.48 5.19 -1.60
N TRP A 49 -14.47 5.60 -2.86
CA TRP A 49 -13.39 6.40 -3.45
C TRP A 49 -13.51 7.86 -3.02
N VAL A 50 -12.44 8.40 -2.45
CA VAL A 50 -12.39 9.79 -1.99
C VAL A 50 -11.09 10.45 -2.47
N PRO A 51 -11.14 11.71 -2.93
CA PRO A 51 -9.94 12.49 -3.15
C PRO A 51 -9.15 12.61 -1.84
N TYR A 52 -7.86 12.34 -1.90
CA TYR A 52 -6.94 12.47 -0.78
C TYR A 52 -5.77 13.35 -1.18
N GLU A 53 -5.92 14.63 -0.88
CA GLU A 53 -4.84 15.61 -0.97
C GLU A 53 -4.13 15.68 0.39
N LEU A 54 -2.82 15.41 0.38
CA LEU A 54 -1.98 15.61 1.56
C LEU A 54 -1.71 17.09 1.75
N LYS A 55 -1.94 17.60 2.97
CA LYS A 55 -1.53 18.97 3.30
C LYS A 55 -0.01 19.08 3.24
N PRO A 56 0.57 20.21 2.81
CA PRO A 56 2.02 20.41 2.76
C PRO A 56 2.72 20.04 4.07
N ARG A 57 2.11 20.39 5.20
CA ARG A 57 2.59 20.02 6.55
C ARG A 57 2.70 18.51 6.76
N ASP A 58 1.73 17.74 6.27
CA ASP A 58 1.73 16.27 6.40
C ASP A 58 2.79 15.66 5.49
N VAL A 59 3.03 16.24 4.31
CA VAL A 59 4.13 15.86 3.41
C VAL A 59 5.48 16.09 4.08
N GLU A 60 5.69 17.28 4.64
CA GLU A 60 6.92 17.63 5.35
C GLU A 60 7.18 16.72 6.56
N HIS A 61 6.16 16.48 7.38
CA HIS A 61 6.25 15.57 8.51
C HIS A 61 6.64 14.14 8.06
N ARG A 62 5.99 13.62 7.01
CA ARG A 62 6.34 12.31 6.43
C ARG A 62 7.78 12.30 5.91
N LEU A 63 8.21 13.34 5.20
CA LEU A 63 9.57 13.44 4.68
C LEU A 63 10.60 13.50 5.81
N CYS A 64 10.34 14.27 6.86
CA CYS A 64 11.20 14.38 8.04
C CYS A 64 11.36 13.01 8.73
N MET A 65 10.26 12.31 9.01
CA MET A 65 10.30 10.98 9.62
C MET A 65 11.06 9.98 8.73
N ASN A 66 10.78 9.95 7.42
CA ASN A 66 11.46 9.05 6.50
C ASN A 66 12.97 9.31 6.45
N LYS A 67 13.40 10.57 6.41
CA LYS A 67 14.83 10.95 6.48
C LYS A 67 15.47 10.46 7.77
N MET A 68 14.80 10.61 8.92
CA MET A 68 15.30 10.12 10.20
C MET A 68 15.42 8.59 10.24
N LEU A 69 14.43 7.88 9.72
CA LEU A 69 14.44 6.41 9.65
C LEU A 69 15.53 5.90 8.70
N LEU A 70 15.68 6.51 7.53
CA LEU A 70 16.72 6.16 6.56
C LEU A 70 18.12 6.39 7.15
N ALA A 71 18.36 7.55 7.76
CA ALA A 71 19.64 7.84 8.41
C ALA A 71 19.96 6.89 9.57
N ARG A 72 18.96 6.34 10.26
CA ARG A 72 19.16 5.28 11.27
C ARG A 72 19.51 3.95 10.63
N HIS A 73 18.83 3.56 9.56
CA HIS A 73 19.11 2.32 8.83
C HIS A 73 20.52 2.33 8.20
N GLU A 74 20.94 3.45 7.63
CA GLU A 74 22.28 3.61 7.03
C GLU A 74 23.42 3.52 8.06
N LYS A 75 23.15 3.88 9.32
CA LYS A 75 24.15 3.88 10.40
C LYS A 75 24.46 2.49 10.99
N LYS A 76 23.89 1.40 10.46
CA LYS A 76 24.15 0.00 10.86
C LYS A 76 24.54 -0.17 12.34
N VAL A 77 23.61 0.15 13.23
CA VAL A 77 23.53 -0.55 14.52
C VAL A 77 22.39 -1.54 14.29
N ASP A 78 22.70 -2.83 14.36
CA ASP A 78 21.74 -3.91 14.12
C ASP A 78 20.44 -3.66 14.88
N TYR A 79 19.38 -3.28 14.17
CA TYR A 79 18.02 -3.42 14.65
C TYR A 79 17.43 -4.71 14.07
N THR A 80 18.08 -5.83 14.35
CA THR A 80 17.54 -7.16 14.04
C THR A 80 17.04 -7.91 15.27
N GLU A 81 17.17 -7.36 16.48
CA GLU A 81 16.75 -8.09 17.68
C GLU A 81 15.29 -7.86 18.07
N SER A 82 14.69 -6.69 17.78
CA SER A 82 13.27 -6.44 18.00
C SER A 82 12.80 -5.17 17.29
N SER A 83 11.91 -5.29 16.31
CA SER A 83 11.22 -4.12 15.73
C SER A 83 9.84 -3.96 16.37
N LEU A 84 9.60 -2.82 17.00
CA LEU A 84 8.26 -2.39 17.39
C LEU A 84 7.52 -1.92 16.14
N VAL A 85 6.52 -2.69 15.70
CA VAL A 85 5.68 -2.34 14.55
C VAL A 85 4.23 -2.19 14.98
N ILE A 86 3.50 -1.26 14.37
CA ILE A 86 2.05 -1.13 14.57
C ILE A 86 1.36 -1.91 13.46
N LYS A 87 0.66 -3.00 13.82
CA LYS A 87 -0.13 -3.81 12.90
C LYS A 87 -1.55 -3.92 13.44
N ASN A 88 -2.54 -3.55 12.64
CA ASN A 88 -3.96 -3.57 13.03
C ASN A 88 -4.28 -2.78 14.32
N GLY A 89 -3.55 -1.69 14.59
CA GLY A 89 -3.74 -0.86 15.78
C GLY A 89 -3.06 -1.37 17.05
N TYR A 90 -2.38 -2.52 17.00
CA TYR A 90 -1.61 -3.08 18.11
C TYR A 90 -0.11 -2.86 17.90
N ILE A 91 0.60 -2.51 18.97
CA ILE A 91 2.05 -2.46 18.99
C ILE A 91 2.55 -3.90 19.17
N MET A 92 3.24 -4.44 18.17
CA MET A 92 3.82 -5.77 18.18
C MET A 92 5.34 -5.66 18.26
N ILE A 93 5.96 -6.48 19.10
CA ILE A 93 7.41 -6.69 19.09
C ILE A 93 7.66 -7.88 18.16
N ILE A 94 8.34 -7.67 17.02
CA ILE A 94 8.79 -8.76 16.15
C ILE A 94 10.27 -9.00 16.42
N GLN A 95 10.58 -10.14 17.04
CA GLN A 95 11.93 -10.71 17.10
C GLN A 95 12.17 -11.49 15.80
N LYS A 96 13.33 -11.33 15.16
CA LYS A 96 13.68 -12.12 13.97
C LYS A 96 13.98 -13.54 14.42
N GLU A 97 13.12 -14.51 14.09
CA GLU A 97 13.53 -15.92 14.12
C GLU A 97 14.68 -16.10 13.11
N GLU A 98 15.86 -16.52 13.58
CA GLU A 98 16.94 -17.02 12.74
C GLU A 98 16.54 -18.36 12.09
N ASN A 99 15.58 -18.33 11.18
CA ASN A 99 15.37 -19.46 10.26
C ASN A 99 16.32 -19.28 9.08
N HIS A 100 17.60 -19.53 9.30
CA HIS A 100 18.53 -19.88 8.23
C HIS A 100 18.06 -21.20 7.62
N GLY A 101 17.23 -21.09 6.59
CA GLY A 101 16.94 -22.09 5.56
C GLY A 101 16.38 -23.43 6.02
N ASP A 102 15.07 -23.64 5.86
CA ASP A 102 14.59 -24.87 5.20
C ASP A 102 13.11 -24.76 4.72
N TRP A 103 12.86 -23.96 3.68
CA TRP A 103 11.53 -23.91 3.04
C TRP A 103 11.29 -25.07 2.05
N LEU A 104 12.20 -26.05 1.96
CA LEU A 104 12.08 -27.18 1.03
C LEU A 104 11.80 -28.53 1.71
N ALA A 105 11.83 -28.64 3.04
CA ALA A 105 11.73 -29.94 3.73
C ALA A 105 10.31 -30.53 3.93
N THR A 106 9.20 -29.87 3.55
CA THR A 106 7.85 -30.42 3.81
C THR A 106 6.98 -30.68 2.58
N ARG A 107 7.55 -30.66 1.36
CA ARG A 107 6.91 -31.29 0.19
C ARG A 107 7.52 -32.67 -0.09
N GLN A 108 7.28 -33.59 0.84
CA GLN A 108 7.32 -35.01 0.52
C GLN A 108 5.90 -35.56 0.60
N ASN A 109 5.33 -35.76 -0.58
CA ASN A 109 4.48 -36.91 -0.86
C ASN A 109 4.70 -37.24 -2.34
N PRO A 110 4.91 -38.52 -2.74
CA PRO A 110 3.86 -39.53 -2.58
C PRO A 110 4.35 -40.99 -2.36
N GLN A 111 3.47 -41.82 -1.81
CA GLN A 111 2.94 -43.00 -2.50
C GLN A 111 1.46 -43.16 -2.17
#